data_AF-R6E6R9-F1
#
_entry.id   AF-R6E6R9-F1
#
_cell.length_a   1.000
_cell.length_b   1.000
_cell.length_c   1.000
_cell.angle_alpha   90.00
_cell.angle_beta   90.00
_cell.angle_gamma   90.00
#
_symmetry.space_group_name_H-M   'P 1'
#
loop_
_entity.id
_entity.type
_entity.pdbx_description
1 polymer ?
#
loop_
_entity_poly.entity_id
_entity_poly.type
_entity_poly.pdbx_seq_one_letter_code
_entity_poly.pdbx_strand_id
1 'polypeptide(L)'
;MIGIGKWEASINTMLFRGTGRVTISDKNGQYDFKLEIVGENAPAFRVTDVVEEGNTLRAVAESDMFKGKKIPVTATFDGDSVVGTAKLPFIGNIKLSGHRIDG
;
A
#
# COMPACT_ATOMS: atom_id res chain seq x y z
N MET A 1 10.00 6.72 11.81
CA MET A 1 9.55 5.88 10.70
C MET A 1 9.18 4.50 11.15
N ILE A 2 7.88 4.28 11.24
CA ILE A 2 7.24 2.97 11.39
C ILE A 2 7.18 2.19 10.07
N GLY A 3 7.01 0.87 10.14
CA GLY A 3 6.70 0.03 8.99
C GLY A 3 7.85 -0.22 8.01
N ILE A 4 9.09 0.20 8.31
CA ILE A 4 10.26 -0.08 7.46
C ILE A 4 10.44 -1.60 7.31
N GLY A 5 10.56 -2.06 6.06
CA GLY A 5 10.68 -3.48 5.72
C GLY A 5 9.93 -3.85 4.45
N LYS A 6 9.86 -5.15 4.17
CA LYS A 6 9.12 -5.72 3.05
C LYS A 6 7.84 -6.39 3.56
N TRP A 7 6.73 -6.01 2.96
CA TRP A 7 5.41 -6.49 3.34
C TRP A 7 4.69 -7.07 2.13
N GLU A 8 3.89 -8.09 2.38
CA GLU A 8 3.10 -8.77 1.36
C GLU A 8 1.64 -8.86 1.80
N ALA A 9 0.71 -8.50 0.90
CA ALA A 9 -0.73 -8.61 1.12
C ALA A 9 -1.43 -9.15 -0.14
N SER A 10 -2.45 -9.98 0.07
CA SER A 10 -3.30 -10.42 -1.05
C SER A 10 -4.29 -9.33 -1.44
N ILE A 11 -4.42 -9.10 -2.75
CA ILE A 11 -5.36 -8.15 -3.33
C ILE A 11 -6.35 -8.93 -4.20
N ASN A 12 -7.63 -8.85 -3.85
CA ASN A 12 -8.69 -9.48 -4.60
C ASN A 12 -9.81 -8.48 -4.88
N THR A 13 -9.78 -7.87 -6.07
CA THR A 13 -10.82 -6.93 -6.52
C THR A 13 -11.44 -7.38 -7.83
N MET A 14 -12.48 -6.67 -8.27
CA MET A 14 -13.07 -6.90 -9.59
C MET A 14 -12.18 -6.42 -10.75
N LEU A 15 -11.28 -5.45 -10.54
CA LEU A 15 -10.47 -4.85 -11.61
C LEU A 15 -9.08 -5.49 -11.76
N PHE A 16 -8.48 -5.90 -10.64
CA PHE A 16 -7.18 -6.56 -10.62
C PHE A 16 -7.07 -7.47 -9.39
N ARG A 17 -6.25 -8.50 -9.53
CA ARG A 17 -6.02 -9.51 -8.50
C ARG A 17 -4.55 -9.89 -8.47
N GLY A 18 -4.06 -10.21 -7.29
CA GLY A 18 -2.69 -10.67 -7.14
C GLY A 18 -2.16 -10.46 -5.74
N THR A 19 -0.85 -10.43 -5.66
CA THR A 19 -0.11 -10.25 -4.43
C THR A 19 0.61 -8.92 -4.49
N GLY A 20 0.20 -7.98 -3.63
CA GLY A 20 0.85 -6.70 -3.46
C GLY A 20 2.05 -6.84 -2.54
N ARG A 21 3.21 -6.41 -3.03
CA ARG A 21 4.46 -6.31 -2.27
C ARG A 21 4.83 -4.85 -2.14
N VAL A 22 5.11 -4.41 -0.93
CA VAL A 22 5.61 -3.07 -0.66
C VAL A 22 6.92 -3.17 0.09
N THR A 23 7.94 -2.48 -0.43
CA THR A 23 9.14 -2.17 0.32
C THR A 23 9.02 -0.75 0.83
N ILE A 24 9.13 -0.58 2.14
CA ILE A 24 9.15 0.72 2.81
C ILE A 24 10.56 0.93 3.34
N SER A 25 11.20 2.04 2.96
CA SER A 25 12.56 2.36 3.35
C SER A 25 12.71 3.83 3.77
N ASP A 26 13.69 4.10 4.64
CA ASP A 26 14.11 5.45 4.99
C ASP A 26 15.11 5.95 3.93
N LYS A 27 14.79 7.10 3.33
CA LYS A 27 15.64 7.82 2.41
C LYS A 27 15.87 9.24 2.95
N ASN A 28 16.92 9.38 3.76
CA ASN A 28 17.35 10.66 4.34
C ASN A 28 16.27 11.35 5.20
N GLY A 29 15.57 10.59 6.05
CA GLY A 29 14.51 11.13 6.89
C GLY A 29 13.17 11.30 6.17
N GLN A 30 13.02 10.78 4.95
CA GLN A 30 11.75 10.66 4.23
C GLN A 30 11.43 9.21 3.88
N TYR A 31 10.14 8.88 3.80
CA TYR A 31 9.70 7.59 3.31
C TYR A 31 9.93 7.41 1.81
N ASP A 32 10.46 6.25 1.44
CA ASP A 32 10.49 5.75 0.07
C ASP A 32 9.67 4.45 -0.01
N PHE A 33 8.77 4.38 -0.99
CA PHE A 33 7.88 3.25 -1.22
C PHE A 33 8.13 2.64 -2.59
N LYS A 34 8.42 1.34 -2.61
CA LYS A 34 8.43 0.55 -3.84
C LYS A 34 7.27 -0.44 -3.79
N LEU A 35 6.24 -0.19 -4.59
CA LEU A 35 5.09 -1.08 -4.72
C LEU A 35 5.20 -1.93 -5.99
N GLU A 36 4.89 -3.20 -5.84
CA GLU A 36 4.81 -4.17 -6.93
C GLU A 36 3.55 -5.01 -6.72
N ILE A 37 2.79 -5.23 -7.78
CA ILE A 37 1.66 -6.16 -7.74
C ILE A 37 1.99 -7.29 -8.71
N VAL A 38 2.14 -8.50 -8.18
CA VAL A 38 2.33 -9.70 -8.98
C VAL A 38 0.96 -10.34 -9.19
N GLY A 39 0.44 -10.27 -10.41
CA GLY A 39 -0.87 -10.82 -10.74
C GLY A 39 -1.47 -10.30 -12.04
N GLU A 40 -2.77 -10.49 -12.20
CA GLU A 40 -3.52 -10.12 -13.39
C GLU A 40 -3.96 -8.65 -13.36
N ASN A 41 -3.81 -7.96 -14.49
CA ASN A 41 -4.13 -6.53 -14.65
C ASN A 41 -3.46 -5.63 -13.62
N ALA A 42 -2.25 -6.00 -13.16
CA ALA A 42 -1.51 -5.31 -12.11
C ALA A 42 -1.26 -3.83 -12.45
N PRO A 43 -1.91 -2.89 -11.74
CA PRO A 43 -1.65 -1.46 -11.94
C PRO A 43 -0.34 -1.05 -11.27
N ALA A 44 0.35 -0.08 -11.87
CA ALA A 44 1.42 0.64 -11.19
C ALA A 44 0.82 1.71 -10.26
N PHE A 45 1.37 1.83 -9.05
CA PHE A 45 0.98 2.86 -8.09
C PHE A 45 2.16 3.74 -7.72
N ARG A 46 1.89 5.04 -7.58
CA ARG A 46 2.80 6.01 -6.96
C ARG A 46 2.19 6.47 -5.65
N VAL A 47 2.99 6.53 -4.58
CA VAL A 47 2.57 6.98 -3.25
C VAL A 47 3.17 8.34 -2.94
N THR A 48 2.35 9.24 -2.39
CA THR A 48 2.66 10.61 -1.98
C THR A 48 1.93 10.95 -0.69
N ASP A 49 2.19 12.15 -0.15
CA ASP A 49 1.46 12.72 1.00
C ASP A 49 1.41 11.79 2.22
N VAL A 50 2.58 11.27 2.62
CA VAL A 50 2.71 10.25 3.67
C VAL A 50 2.78 10.92 5.04
N VAL A 51 1.96 10.45 5.98
CA VAL A 51 1.86 10.94 7.36
C VAL A 51 1.91 9.77 8.34
N GLU A 52 2.76 9.89 9.36
CA GLU A 52 2.82 8.95 10.49
C GLU A 52 1.84 9.38 11.60
N GLU A 53 1.00 8.45 12.05
CA GLU A 53 0.11 8.62 13.21
C GLU A 53 0.19 7.36 14.10
N GLY A 54 1.02 7.39 15.14
CA GLY A 54 1.22 6.24 16.04
C GLY A 54 1.84 5.05 15.29
N ASN A 55 1.11 3.94 15.20
CA ASN A 55 1.50 2.75 14.42
C ASN A 55 0.83 2.69 13.04
N THR A 56 0.25 3.80 12.56
CA THR A 56 -0.47 3.87 11.28
C THR A 56 0.18 4.86 10.33
N LEU A 57 0.39 4.44 9.08
CA LEU A 57 0.69 5.31 7.95
C LEU A 57 -0.58 5.69 7.21
N ARG A 58 -0.72 6.97 6.91
CA ARG A 58 -1.69 7.48 5.94
C ARG A 58 -0.94 7.99 4.73
N ALA A 59 -1.44 7.71 3.55
CA ALA A 59 -0.85 8.20 2.31
C ALA A 59 -1.91 8.39 1.22
N VAL A 60 -1.49 9.01 0.14
CA VAL A 60 -2.25 9.08 -1.11
C VAL A 60 -1.53 8.25 -2.15
N ALA A 61 -2.24 7.36 -2.81
CA ALA A 61 -1.76 6.64 -3.98
C ALA A 61 -2.43 7.17 -5.25
N GLU A 62 -1.73 7.07 -6.37
CA GLU A 62 -2.19 7.40 -7.71
C GLU A 62 -1.79 6.29 -8.69
N SER A 63 -2.61 6.04 -9.71
CA SER A 63 -2.35 5.04 -10.75
C SER A 63 -2.94 5.46 -12.08
N ASP A 64 -2.30 5.06 -13.18
CA ASP A 64 -2.80 5.27 -14.54
C ASP A 64 -4.13 4.56 -14.81
N MET A 65 -4.45 3.51 -14.05
CA MET A 65 -5.77 2.85 -14.10
C MET A 65 -6.88 3.79 -13.61
N PHE A 66 -6.55 4.74 -12.74
CA PHE A 66 -7.48 5.64 -12.07
C PHE A 66 -7.11 7.12 -12.33
N LYS A 67 -6.94 7.49 -13.60
CA LYS A 67 -6.43 8.81 -14.00
C LYS A 67 -7.16 9.97 -13.32
N GLY A 68 -6.39 10.87 -12.72
CA GLY A 68 -6.89 12.07 -12.04
C GLY A 68 -7.63 11.78 -10.72
N LYS A 69 -7.57 10.55 -10.19
CA LYS A 69 -8.17 10.19 -8.90
C LYS A 69 -7.06 9.91 -7.88
N LYS A 70 -7.19 10.57 -6.73
CA LYS A 70 -6.41 10.25 -5.53
C LYS A 70 -7.03 9.06 -4.81
N ILE A 71 -6.18 8.17 -4.34
CA ILE A 71 -6.57 6.93 -3.65
C ILE A 71 -6.04 7.03 -2.22
N PRO A 72 -6.87 7.43 -1.24
CA PRO A 72 -6.46 7.38 0.15
C PRO A 72 -6.11 5.95 0.56
N VAL A 73 -4.94 5.78 1.17
CA VAL A 73 -4.45 4.51 1.70
C VAL A 73 -4.08 4.70 3.17
N THR A 74 -4.40 3.68 3.97
CA THR A 74 -3.93 3.54 5.34
C THR A 74 -3.26 2.19 5.51
N ALA A 75 -2.25 2.12 6.37
CA ALA A 75 -1.57 0.89 6.76
C ALA A 75 -1.22 0.95 8.26
N THR A 76 -1.83 0.09 9.06
CA THR A 76 -1.59 -0.03 10.51
C THR A 76 -0.72 -1.26 10.74
N PHE A 77 0.41 -1.07 11.42
CA PHE A 77 1.40 -2.10 11.67
C PHE A 77 1.32 -2.63 13.11
N ASP A 78 1.45 -3.94 13.27
CA ASP A 78 1.49 -4.62 14.57
C ASP A 78 2.42 -5.84 14.48
N GLY A 79 3.64 -5.69 15.01
CA GLY A 79 4.70 -6.68 14.83
C GLY A 79 4.96 -6.97 13.35
N ASP A 80 4.84 -8.25 12.96
CA ASP A 80 4.99 -8.70 11.57
C ASP A 80 3.67 -8.73 10.79
N SER A 81 2.61 -8.12 11.31
CA SER A 81 1.31 -7.98 10.64
C SER A 81 1.05 -6.55 10.19
N VAL A 82 0.34 -6.41 9.08
CA VAL A 82 -0.17 -5.12 8.60
C VAL A 82 -1.63 -5.24 8.17
N VAL A 83 -2.45 -4.27 8.57
CA VAL A 83 -3.81 -4.11 8.09
C VAL A 83 -3.91 -2.78 7.37
N GLY A 84 -4.28 -2.82 6.10
CA GLY A 84 -4.46 -1.65 5.27
C GLY A 84 -5.89 -1.45 4.80
N THR A 85 -6.23 -0.21 4.47
CA THR A 85 -7.45 0.13 3.73
C THR A 85 -7.10 1.05 2.59
N ALA A 86 -7.63 0.77 1.39
CA ALA A 86 -7.53 1.65 0.24
C ALA A 86 -8.92 1.99 -0.30
N LYS A 87 -9.17 3.27 -0.61
CA LYS A 87 -10.44 3.71 -1.21
C LYS A 87 -10.30 3.80 -2.72
N LEU A 88 -10.50 2.67 -3.40
CA LEU A 88 -10.36 2.59 -4.84
C LEU A 88 -11.54 3.28 -5.56
N PRO A 89 -11.28 4.06 -6.62
CA PRO A 89 -12.34 4.65 -7.44
C PRO A 89 -13.23 3.58 -8.06
N PHE A 90 -14.53 3.83 -8.10
CA PHE A 90 -15.59 2.95 -8.65
C PHE A 90 -15.81 1.62 -7.90
N ILE A 91 -14.84 1.13 -7.13
CA ILE A 91 -14.95 -0.09 -6.32
C ILE A 91 -15.39 0.23 -4.88
N GLY A 92 -14.86 1.30 -4.29
CA GLY A 92 -15.06 1.66 -2.89
C GLY A 92 -13.90 1.24 -1.98
N ASN A 93 -14.18 1.09 -0.69
CA ASN A 93 -13.16 0.74 0.31
C ASN A 93 -12.82 -0.75 0.21
N ILE A 94 -11.54 -1.05 0.04
CA ILE A 94 -11.00 -2.40 0.13
C ILE A 94 -10.14 -2.52 1.39
N LYS A 95 -10.27 -3.65 2.08
CA LYS A 95 -9.40 -3.99 3.22
C LYS A 95 -8.32 -4.96 2.75
N LEU A 96 -7.10 -4.71 3.19
CA LEU A 96 -5.93 -5.52 2.90
C LEU A 96 -5.37 -6.03 4.23
N SER A 97 -5.04 -7.32 4.27
CA SER A 97 -4.31 -7.91 5.39
C SER A 97 -3.03 -8.51 4.83
N GLY A 98 -1.91 -8.19 5.46
CA GLY A 98 -0.60 -8.62 5.01
C GLY A 98 0.32 -8.96 6.17
N HIS A 99 1.50 -9.45 5.81
CA HIS A 99 2.54 -9.84 6.74
C HIS A 99 3.91 -9.40 6.23
N ARG A 100 4.88 -9.35 7.14
CA ARG A 100 6.27 -9.06 6.83
C ARG A 100 6.93 -10.27 6.14
N ILE A 101 7.77 -10.00 5.15
CA ILE A 101 8.44 -11.04 4.33
C ILE A 101 9.96 -10.89 4.27
N ASP A 102 10.54 -9.89 4.93
CA ASP A 102 11.98 -9.81 5.19
C ASP A 102 12.28 -10.23 6.63
N GLY A 103 12.74 -11.47 6.77
CA GLY A 103 13.24 -12.08 8.01
C GLY A 103 14.61 -12.70 7.81
#